data_AF-A0A743X1S4-F1
#
_entry.id   AF-A0A743X1S4-F1
#
_cell.length_a   1.000
_cell.length_b   1.000
_cell.length_c   1.000
_cell.angle_alpha   90.00
_cell.angle_beta   90.00
_cell.angle_gamma   90.00
#
_symmetry.space_group_name_H-M   'P 1'
#
loop_
_entity.id
_entity.type
_entity.pdbx_description
1 polymer ?
#
loop_
_entity_poly.entity_id
_entity_poly.type
_entity_poly.pdbx_seq_one_letter_code
_entity_poly.pdbx_strand_id
1 'polypeptide(L)'
;MMQHLVFFKKNYRLNNFKEIKPIIIGAFKKTNCKSLRILKYVINDCNRLLECLEPIHIKNTAAMMTLFNFFCIVNIEHRMGNITAEDIAEIPEKYIQYAIIMNAEQKKGKEFDEHTRNRLAFYKKYNELDLRSNIIDYELTANIVKTGDYPRNEITKSLSVSKYFIQKFDNPPWLTIINFDNQENNIIRAAIDEMFDKFRMLAITDIGDILHSFCLSYLLSENGEIRKNYDELLEFQKNYIDRLLENDLLLPEPLTPEPFSHDIYQRSHSHTYWVNESYKSYFRDIIEHIIKSRKIAKQKKYPLYAKEIIEALDTNLDNFKKLLIGTHTEAGLYSNLDIMNAIDPDDFIIHWLTLPVEFWGKVQSILNARYTGVARNVLVNEKQWLQKVTLNLLFEARLHEGLDRIRIERLVPYHALKSL
;
A
#
# COMPACT_ATOMS: atom_id res chain seq x y z
N MET A 1 -39.16 13.45 21.22
CA MET A 1 -38.32 14.26 20.31
C MET A 1 -37.34 15.19 21.06
N MET A 2 -37.61 15.63 22.30
CA MET A 2 -36.76 16.59 23.05
C MET A 2 -35.50 16.03 23.75
N GLN A 3 -35.36 14.73 24.02
CA GLN A 3 -34.22 14.22 24.82
C GLN A 3 -32.88 14.13 24.07
N HIS A 4 -32.86 14.11 22.73
CA HIS A 4 -31.62 13.92 21.95
C HIS A 4 -30.79 15.20 21.77
N LEU A 5 -31.42 16.38 21.91
CA LEU A 5 -30.73 17.67 21.73
C LEU A 5 -29.71 17.96 22.84
N VAL A 6 -29.88 17.37 24.03
CA VAL A 6 -29.01 17.55 25.20
C VAL A 6 -27.61 16.96 24.99
N PHE A 7 -27.43 16.04 24.04
CA PHE A 7 -26.14 15.37 23.79
C PHE A 7 -25.18 16.18 22.91
N PHE A 8 -25.67 17.21 22.22
CA PHE A 8 -24.83 18.08 21.40
C PHE A 8 -24.27 19.22 22.27
N LYS A 9 -23.10 18.99 22.88
CA LYS A 9 -22.40 20.00 23.70
C LYS A 9 -22.17 21.29 22.90
N LYS A 10 -22.22 22.45 23.56
CA LYS A 10 -22.05 23.79 22.94
C LYS A 10 -20.81 23.91 22.02
N ASN A 11 -19.72 23.19 22.29
CA ASN A 11 -18.44 23.33 21.59
C ASN A 11 -18.25 22.39 20.37
N TYR A 12 -19.25 21.59 19.99
CA TYR A 12 -19.11 20.75 18.79
C TYR A 12 -19.30 21.55 17.50
N ARG A 13 -18.38 21.37 16.54
CA ARG A 13 -18.54 21.90 15.17
C ARG A 13 -19.82 21.38 14.53
N LEU A 14 -20.27 20.17 14.91
CA LEU A 14 -21.59 19.63 14.54
C LEU A 14 -22.76 20.57 14.85
N ASN A 15 -22.64 21.51 15.80
CA ASN A 15 -23.69 22.49 16.08
C ASN A 15 -23.93 23.47 14.94
N ASN A 16 -22.92 23.69 14.11
CA ASN A 16 -22.99 24.58 12.96
C ASN A 16 -23.52 23.87 11.71
N PHE A 17 -23.64 22.53 11.74
CA PHE A 17 -24.14 21.70 10.64
C PHE A 17 -25.53 21.12 10.96
N LYS A 18 -26.55 21.96 10.78
CA LYS A 18 -27.96 21.61 11.08
C LYS A 18 -28.45 20.40 10.28
N GLU A 19 -27.88 20.15 9.10
CA GLU A 19 -28.28 19.07 8.19
C GLU A 19 -27.75 17.69 8.62
N ILE A 20 -26.63 17.61 9.34
CA ILE A 20 -26.01 16.33 9.75
C ILE A 20 -26.70 15.74 10.99
N LYS A 21 -27.19 16.59 11.90
CA LYS A 21 -27.81 16.12 13.15
C LYS A 21 -29.01 15.18 12.94
N PRO A 22 -29.97 15.48 12.04
CA PRO A 22 -31.07 14.57 11.74
C PRO A 22 -30.59 13.20 11.23
N ILE A 23 -29.46 13.16 10.53
CA ILE A 23 -28.90 11.94 9.94
C ILE A 23 -28.33 11.04 11.02
N ILE A 24 -27.54 11.59 11.94
CA ILE A 24 -27.01 10.84 13.09
C ILE A 24 -28.17 10.23 13.91
N ILE A 25 -29.22 11.03 14.16
CA ILE A 25 -30.40 10.55 14.88
C ILE A 25 -31.20 9.54 14.05
N GLY A 26 -31.29 9.72 12.73
CA GLY A 26 -31.93 8.80 11.80
C GLY A 26 -31.24 7.44 11.79
N ALA A 27 -29.92 7.43 11.62
CA ALA A 27 -29.09 6.23 11.66
C ALA A 27 -29.21 5.51 13.03
N PHE A 28 -29.17 6.26 14.14
CA PHE A 28 -29.36 5.68 15.48
C PHE A 28 -30.73 5.03 15.69
N LYS A 29 -31.78 5.61 15.13
CA LYS A 29 -33.12 4.98 15.15
C LYS A 29 -33.16 3.75 14.26
N LYS A 30 -32.56 3.84 13.06
CA LYS A 30 -32.51 2.75 12.08
C LYS A 30 -31.75 1.53 12.63
N THR A 31 -30.74 1.75 13.47
CA THR A 31 -30.01 0.67 14.14
C THR A 31 -30.78 0.03 15.29
N ASN A 32 -31.97 0.52 15.66
CA ASN A 32 -32.74 0.06 16.83
C ASN A 32 -31.92 0.07 18.14
N CYS A 33 -30.85 0.88 18.20
CA CYS A 33 -30.04 0.98 19.40
C CYS A 33 -30.81 1.74 20.49
N LYS A 34 -30.88 1.16 21.69
CA LYS A 34 -31.54 1.79 22.85
C LYS A 34 -30.55 2.51 23.78
N SER A 35 -29.25 2.33 23.57
CA SER A 35 -28.22 2.87 24.44
C SER A 35 -27.89 4.32 24.09
N LEU A 36 -28.36 5.25 24.92
CA LEU A 36 -27.98 6.67 24.82
C LEU A 36 -26.48 6.91 25.07
N ARG A 37 -25.81 5.97 25.74
CA ARG A 37 -24.34 5.99 25.88
C ARG A 37 -23.66 5.77 24.54
N ILE A 38 -24.14 4.81 23.74
CA ILE A 38 -23.64 4.57 22.38
C ILE A 38 -23.91 5.80 21.51
N LEU A 39 -25.11 6.38 21.59
CA LEU A 39 -25.43 7.63 20.86
C LEU A 39 -24.44 8.76 21.18
N LYS A 40 -24.10 8.94 22.46
CA LYS A 40 -23.14 9.96 22.89
C LYS A 40 -21.74 9.72 22.29
N TYR A 41 -21.27 8.47 22.25
CA TYR A 41 -19.97 8.16 21.63
C TYR A 41 -20.00 8.43 20.12
N VAL A 42 -21.04 8.00 19.44
CA VAL A 42 -21.19 8.19 17.99
C VAL A 42 -21.25 9.68 17.63
N ILE A 43 -21.92 10.52 18.44
CA ILE A 43 -21.90 11.98 18.23
C ILE A 43 -20.48 12.54 18.36
N ASN A 44 -19.68 12.07 19.31
CA ASN A 44 -18.29 12.50 19.46
C ASN A 44 -17.43 12.08 18.27
N ASP A 45 -17.60 10.84 17.82
CA ASP A 45 -16.91 10.28 16.67
C ASP A 45 -17.25 11.04 15.38
N CYS A 46 -18.54 11.37 15.19
CA CYS A 46 -18.98 12.22 14.10
C CYS A 46 -18.34 13.63 14.16
N ASN A 47 -18.12 14.18 15.36
CA ASN A 47 -17.47 15.48 15.48
C ASN A 47 -15.98 15.39 15.09
N ARG A 48 -15.29 14.33 15.50
CA ARG A 48 -13.88 14.08 15.13
C ARG A 48 -13.74 13.86 13.62
N LEU A 49 -14.65 13.09 13.01
CA LEU A 49 -14.70 12.90 11.56
C LEU A 49 -14.88 14.24 10.84
N LEU A 50 -15.85 15.05 11.29
CA LEU A 50 -16.12 16.38 10.74
C LEU A 50 -14.91 17.32 10.83
N GLU A 51 -14.11 17.24 11.89
CA GLU A 51 -12.87 18.01 12.06
C GLU A 51 -11.77 17.62 11.06
N CYS A 52 -11.89 16.47 10.40
CA CYS A 52 -11.00 16.03 9.34
C CYS A 52 -11.46 16.46 7.94
N LEU A 53 -12.65 17.05 7.82
CA LEU A 53 -13.23 17.43 6.52
C LEU A 53 -12.84 18.85 6.12
N GLU A 54 -12.54 19.02 4.84
CA GLU A 54 -12.28 20.32 4.22
C GLU A 54 -13.58 21.03 3.82
N PRO A 55 -13.55 22.36 3.63
CA PRO A 55 -14.72 23.13 3.19
C PRO A 55 -15.35 22.61 1.90
N ILE A 56 -14.56 22.04 0.99
CA ILE A 56 -15.04 21.47 -0.26
C ILE A 56 -15.90 20.22 -0.04
N HIS A 57 -15.56 19.39 0.95
CA HIS A 57 -16.36 18.23 1.34
C HIS A 57 -17.68 18.66 1.98
N ILE A 58 -17.58 19.59 2.93
CA ILE A 58 -18.70 20.08 3.73
C ILE A 58 -19.79 20.72 2.86
N LYS A 59 -19.40 21.40 1.77
CA LYS A 59 -20.35 22.04 0.83
C LYS A 59 -21.21 21.04 0.05
N ASN A 60 -20.83 19.77 -0.04
CA ASN A 60 -21.59 18.75 -0.76
C ASN A 60 -22.54 18.01 0.20
N THR A 61 -23.77 18.51 0.34
CA THR A 61 -24.77 17.93 1.26
C THR A 61 -25.01 16.45 0.99
N ALA A 62 -25.15 16.03 -0.27
CA ALA A 62 -25.39 14.61 -0.60
C ALA A 62 -24.25 13.71 -0.13
N ALA A 63 -22.99 14.12 -0.35
CA ALA A 63 -21.82 13.41 0.13
C ALA A 63 -21.78 13.31 1.66
N MET A 64 -22.08 14.41 2.36
CA MET A 64 -22.16 14.43 3.83
C MET A 64 -23.27 13.53 4.35
N MET A 65 -24.44 13.51 3.69
CA MET A 65 -25.52 12.63 4.07
C MET A 65 -25.11 11.16 3.97
N THR A 66 -24.47 10.79 2.86
CA THR A 66 -23.98 9.43 2.63
C THR A 66 -22.88 9.05 3.64
N LEU A 67 -21.89 9.91 3.83
CA LEU A 67 -20.77 9.68 4.75
C LEU A 67 -21.25 9.45 6.19
N PHE A 68 -22.03 10.38 6.72
CA PHE A 68 -22.46 10.30 8.12
C PHE A 68 -23.48 9.19 8.35
N ASN A 69 -24.32 8.86 7.37
CA ASN A 69 -25.25 7.73 7.49
C ASN A 69 -24.47 6.41 7.58
N PHE A 70 -23.57 6.14 6.62
CA PHE A 70 -22.74 4.94 6.61
C PHE A 70 -21.91 4.82 7.88
N PHE A 71 -21.15 5.87 8.22
CA PHE A 71 -20.27 5.89 9.39
C PHE A 71 -21.04 5.64 10.70
N CYS A 72 -22.22 6.26 10.87
CA CYS A 72 -23.04 6.03 12.08
C CYS A 72 -23.53 4.58 12.16
N ILE A 73 -23.99 3.99 11.05
CA ILE A 73 -24.51 2.62 11.01
C ILE A 73 -23.42 1.65 11.46
N VAL A 74 -22.25 1.66 10.83
CA VAL A 74 -21.18 0.70 11.14
C VAL A 74 -20.61 0.90 12.55
N ASN A 75 -20.46 2.15 13.00
CA ASN A 75 -19.95 2.46 14.34
C ASN A 75 -20.93 1.98 15.44
N ILE A 76 -22.25 2.18 15.26
CA ILE A 76 -23.25 1.71 16.22
C ILE A 76 -23.31 0.18 16.25
N GLU A 77 -23.37 -0.47 15.09
CA GLU A 77 -23.48 -1.92 14.99
C GLU A 77 -22.25 -2.63 15.56
N HIS A 78 -21.05 -2.06 15.35
CA HIS A 78 -19.83 -2.53 15.99
C HIS A 78 -19.88 -2.42 17.51
N ARG A 79 -20.30 -1.26 18.04
CA ARG A 79 -20.43 -1.04 19.50
C ARG A 79 -21.52 -1.89 20.15
N MET A 80 -22.49 -2.36 19.38
CA MET A 80 -23.50 -3.32 19.83
C MET A 80 -23.00 -4.78 19.81
N GLY A 81 -21.83 -5.04 19.22
CA GLY A 81 -21.28 -6.39 19.07
C GLY A 81 -21.89 -7.18 17.91
N ASN A 82 -22.60 -6.52 16.99
CA ASN A 82 -23.26 -7.20 15.87
C ASN A 82 -22.30 -7.45 14.70
N ILE A 83 -21.26 -6.63 14.57
CA ILE A 83 -20.20 -6.77 13.55
C ILE A 83 -18.83 -6.46 14.17
N THR A 84 -17.78 -7.06 13.63
CA THR A 84 -16.38 -6.75 13.97
C THR A 84 -15.83 -5.62 13.09
N ALA A 85 -14.63 -5.13 13.40
CA ALA A 85 -13.97 -4.16 12.53
C ALA A 85 -13.56 -4.81 11.20
N GLU A 86 -13.14 -6.07 11.26
CA GLU A 86 -12.82 -6.90 10.10
C GLU A 86 -14.05 -7.06 9.19
N ASP A 87 -15.25 -7.27 9.76
CA ASP A 87 -16.48 -7.30 8.97
C ASP A 87 -16.78 -5.98 8.25
N ILE A 88 -16.38 -4.82 8.80
CA ILE A 88 -16.55 -3.50 8.16
C ILE A 88 -15.68 -3.40 6.90
N ALA A 89 -14.42 -3.85 6.99
CA ALA A 89 -13.49 -3.85 5.86
C ALA A 89 -13.98 -4.76 4.71
N GLU A 90 -14.62 -5.88 5.05
CA GLU A 90 -15.09 -6.88 4.09
C GLU A 90 -16.50 -6.61 3.51
N ILE A 91 -17.17 -5.51 3.90
CA ILE A 91 -18.53 -5.18 3.44
C ILE A 91 -18.69 -5.30 1.90
N PRO A 92 -17.80 -4.78 1.05
CA PRO A 92 -17.97 -4.83 -0.40
C PRO A 92 -18.09 -6.26 -0.95
N GLU A 93 -17.31 -7.19 -0.41
CA GLU A 93 -17.27 -8.58 -0.85
C GLU A 93 -18.42 -9.38 -0.22
N LYS A 94 -18.60 -9.23 1.11
CA LYS A 94 -19.55 -10.04 1.89
C LYS A 94 -20.99 -9.66 1.66
N TYR A 95 -21.29 -8.40 1.31
CA TYR A 95 -22.65 -7.98 0.97
C TYR A 95 -23.17 -8.69 -0.29
N ILE A 96 -22.32 -8.85 -1.30
CA ILE A 96 -22.66 -9.59 -2.53
C ILE A 96 -22.87 -11.07 -2.22
N GLN A 97 -21.95 -11.69 -1.47
CA GLN A 97 -22.07 -13.08 -1.04
C GLN A 97 -23.35 -13.30 -0.24
N TYR A 98 -23.70 -12.37 0.66
CA TYR A 98 -24.95 -12.38 1.41
C TYR A 98 -26.18 -12.34 0.50
N ALA A 99 -26.23 -11.42 -0.47
CA ALA A 99 -27.37 -11.32 -1.39
C ALA A 99 -27.58 -12.62 -2.17
N ILE A 100 -26.49 -13.29 -2.56
CA ILE A 100 -26.52 -14.60 -3.24
C ILE A 100 -27.00 -15.71 -2.28
N ILE A 101 -26.49 -15.73 -1.05
CA ILE A 101 -26.82 -16.72 -0.02
C ILE A 101 -28.30 -16.62 0.40
N MET A 102 -28.84 -15.41 0.58
CA MET A 102 -30.27 -15.23 0.91
C MET A 102 -31.21 -15.76 -0.18
N ASN A 103 -30.82 -15.65 -1.45
CA ASN A 103 -31.57 -16.22 -2.56
C ASN A 103 -31.53 -17.77 -2.55
N ALA A 104 -30.51 -18.38 -1.96
CA ALA A 104 -30.35 -19.83 -1.84
C ALA A 104 -30.89 -20.43 -0.53
N GLU A 105 -30.85 -19.69 0.58
CA GLU A 105 -31.19 -20.15 1.94
C GLU A 105 -32.69 -20.31 2.23
N GLN A 106 -33.57 -19.74 1.40
CA GLN A 106 -35.01 -20.09 1.47
C GLN A 106 -35.29 -21.59 1.26
N LYS A 107 -34.29 -22.40 0.88
CA LYS A 107 -34.46 -23.83 0.56
C LYS A 107 -33.85 -24.84 1.52
N LYS A 108 -32.88 -24.51 2.38
CA LYS A 108 -32.19 -25.52 3.22
C LYS A 108 -31.69 -24.93 4.53
N GLY A 109 -32.43 -25.14 5.63
CA GLY A 109 -32.06 -24.68 6.97
C GLY A 109 -30.71 -25.22 7.42
N LYS A 110 -29.68 -24.36 7.37
CA LYS A 110 -28.36 -24.59 7.98
C LYS A 110 -28.29 -23.88 9.33
N GLU A 111 -27.66 -24.53 10.30
CA GLU A 111 -27.28 -23.87 11.55
C GLU A 111 -26.00 -23.06 11.36
N PHE A 112 -26.05 -21.79 11.76
CA PHE A 112 -24.91 -20.88 11.77
C PHE A 112 -24.48 -20.55 13.20
N ASP A 113 -23.18 -20.35 13.39
CA ASP A 113 -22.61 -19.79 14.60
C ASP A 113 -23.16 -18.37 14.88
N GLU A 114 -22.99 -17.91 16.11
CA GLU A 114 -23.54 -16.64 16.57
C GLU A 114 -23.01 -15.43 15.79
N HIS A 115 -21.72 -15.42 15.46
CA HIS A 115 -21.09 -14.33 14.71
C HIS A 115 -21.66 -14.26 13.28
N THR A 116 -21.72 -15.40 12.59
CA THR A 116 -22.31 -15.48 11.25
C THR A 116 -23.79 -15.06 11.27
N ARG A 117 -24.56 -15.47 12.28
CA ARG A 117 -25.96 -15.07 12.43
C ARG A 117 -26.13 -13.56 12.62
N ASN A 118 -25.31 -12.94 13.45
CA ASN A 118 -25.35 -11.51 13.69
C ASN A 118 -25.01 -10.73 12.41
N ARG A 119 -24.00 -11.19 11.66
CA ARG A 119 -23.61 -10.60 10.38
C ARG A 119 -24.70 -10.72 9.31
N LEU A 120 -25.37 -11.88 9.21
CA LEU A 120 -26.52 -12.06 8.31
C LEU A 120 -27.68 -11.11 8.69
N ALA A 121 -27.95 -10.96 9.98
CA ALA A 121 -28.98 -10.03 10.47
C ALA A 121 -28.62 -8.56 10.18
N PHE A 122 -27.34 -8.20 10.29
CA PHE A 122 -26.82 -6.88 9.89
C PHE A 122 -27.09 -6.60 8.41
N TYR A 123 -26.67 -7.48 7.51
CA TYR A 123 -26.87 -7.27 6.08
C TYR A 123 -28.34 -7.27 5.64
N LYS A 124 -29.20 -8.02 6.34
CA LYS A 124 -30.66 -7.99 6.11
C LYS A 124 -31.31 -6.65 6.43
N LYS A 125 -30.73 -5.93 7.41
CA LYS A 125 -31.32 -4.73 8.00
C LYS A 125 -31.07 -3.47 7.18
N TYR A 126 -30.01 -3.46 6.37
CA TYR A 126 -29.55 -2.28 5.64
C TYR A 126 -29.53 -2.52 4.14
N ASN A 127 -29.93 -1.49 3.39
CA ASN A 127 -29.92 -1.59 1.94
C ASN A 127 -28.53 -1.27 1.36
N GLU A 128 -28.38 -1.48 0.05
CA GLU A 128 -27.10 -1.25 -0.62
C GLU A 128 -26.61 0.20 -0.49
N LEU A 129 -27.52 1.17 -0.53
CA LEU A 129 -27.17 2.59 -0.39
C LEU A 129 -26.65 2.94 1.02
N ASP A 130 -27.06 2.20 2.04
CA ASP A 130 -26.58 2.37 3.41
C ASP A 130 -25.17 1.81 3.59
N LEU A 131 -24.89 0.63 3.03
CA LEU A 131 -23.67 -0.12 3.32
C LEU A 131 -22.61 -0.02 2.23
N ARG A 132 -23.00 0.01 0.95
CA ARG A 132 -22.08 0.04 -0.20
C ARG A 132 -21.99 1.42 -0.83
N SER A 133 -21.87 2.43 0.03
CA SER A 133 -21.90 3.81 -0.43
C SER A 133 -20.65 4.28 -1.16
N ASN A 134 -19.51 3.60 -0.95
CA ASN A 134 -18.19 3.91 -1.51
C ASN A 134 -17.78 5.39 -1.33
N ILE A 135 -18.31 6.06 -0.29
CA ILE A 135 -17.99 7.46 0.03
C ILE A 135 -16.63 7.58 0.72
N ILE A 136 -16.29 6.61 1.54
CA ILE A 136 -15.04 6.51 2.28
C ILE A 136 -14.60 5.05 2.26
N ASP A 137 -13.30 4.83 2.32
CA ASP A 137 -12.69 3.52 2.27
C ASP A 137 -13.10 2.67 3.49
N TYR A 138 -13.39 1.39 3.23
CA TYR A 138 -13.91 0.46 4.22
C TYR A 138 -12.85 0.03 5.23
N GLU A 139 -11.60 -0.17 4.79
CA GLU A 139 -10.48 -0.53 5.68
C GLU A 139 -10.11 0.65 6.57
N LEU A 140 -10.05 1.85 6.02
CA LEU A 140 -9.88 3.10 6.76
C LEU A 140 -11.00 3.28 7.79
N THR A 141 -12.25 3.02 7.41
CA THR A 141 -13.38 3.11 8.34
C THR A 141 -13.28 2.07 9.45
N ALA A 142 -12.90 0.84 9.13
CA ALA A 142 -12.65 -0.22 10.10
C ALA A 142 -11.55 0.19 11.10
N ASN A 143 -10.44 0.74 10.60
CA ASN A 143 -9.34 1.24 11.42
C ASN A 143 -9.78 2.37 12.34
N ILE A 144 -10.50 3.37 11.82
CA ILE A 144 -11.06 4.47 12.63
C ILE A 144 -11.96 3.94 13.74
N VAL A 145 -12.84 2.98 13.43
CA VAL A 145 -13.77 2.40 14.41
C VAL A 145 -13.03 1.57 15.47
N LYS A 146 -11.97 0.86 15.08
CA LYS A 146 -11.18 -0.02 15.95
C LYS A 146 -10.22 0.75 16.87
N THR A 147 -9.46 1.71 16.33
CA THR A 147 -8.42 2.43 17.09
C THR A 147 -8.91 3.75 17.66
N GLY A 148 -9.91 4.37 17.03
CA GLY A 148 -10.37 5.71 17.37
C GLY A 148 -9.48 6.84 16.82
N ASP A 149 -8.51 6.51 15.96
CA ASP A 149 -7.62 7.46 15.29
C ASP A 149 -8.25 7.97 14.00
N TYR A 150 -8.08 9.27 13.72
CA TYR A 150 -8.67 9.94 12.55
C TYR A 150 -7.56 10.57 11.69
N PRO A 151 -6.93 9.79 10.79
CA PRO A 151 -5.86 10.29 9.93
C PRO A 151 -6.42 11.23 8.85
N ARG A 152 -6.34 12.54 9.09
CA ARG A 152 -6.93 13.58 8.23
C ARG A 152 -6.53 13.45 6.75
N ASN A 153 -5.26 13.17 6.46
CA ASN A 153 -4.76 13.08 5.09
C ASN A 153 -5.35 11.88 4.35
N GLU A 154 -5.44 10.72 5.00
CA GLU A 154 -6.03 9.51 4.42
C GLU A 154 -7.55 9.66 4.23
N ILE A 155 -8.25 10.26 5.20
CA ILE A 155 -9.68 10.57 5.09
C ILE A 155 -9.95 11.49 3.89
N THR A 156 -9.13 12.53 3.73
CA THR A 156 -9.24 13.49 2.61
C THR A 156 -8.98 12.81 1.28
N LYS A 157 -7.90 12.01 1.19
CA LYS A 157 -7.57 11.24 -0.01
C LYS A 157 -8.70 10.27 -0.36
N SER A 158 -9.21 9.52 0.61
CA SER A 158 -10.31 8.58 0.41
C SER A 158 -11.59 9.25 -0.12
N LEU A 159 -11.95 10.42 0.45
CA LEU A 159 -13.12 11.18 0.00
C LEU A 159 -12.94 11.73 -1.42
N SER A 160 -11.74 12.19 -1.78
CA SER A 160 -11.46 12.77 -3.11
C SER A 160 -11.75 11.79 -4.27
N VAL A 161 -11.61 10.50 -3.98
CA VAL A 161 -11.81 9.41 -4.94
C VAL A 161 -13.29 9.00 -5.07
N SER A 162 -14.14 9.41 -4.13
CA SER A 162 -15.57 9.09 -4.17
C SER A 162 -16.29 9.77 -5.35
N LYS A 163 -17.39 9.16 -5.80
CA LYS A 163 -18.26 9.67 -6.88
C LYS A 163 -18.72 11.12 -6.69
N TYR A 164 -18.70 11.64 -5.46
CA TYR A 164 -19.15 12.98 -5.13
C TYR A 164 -18.10 14.07 -5.34
N PHE A 165 -16.81 13.70 -5.36
CA PHE A 165 -15.69 14.64 -5.38
C PHE A 165 -14.75 14.40 -6.56
N ILE A 166 -14.96 13.32 -7.30
CA ILE A 166 -14.16 12.93 -8.46
C ILE A 166 -13.96 14.03 -9.52
N GLN A 167 -14.94 14.91 -9.71
CA GLN A 167 -14.85 16.01 -10.69
C GLN A 167 -14.18 17.28 -10.16
N LYS A 168 -13.94 17.39 -8.84
CA LYS A 168 -13.52 18.64 -8.18
C LYS A 168 -12.06 18.67 -7.76
N PHE A 169 -11.40 17.52 -7.82
CA PHE A 169 -9.98 17.37 -7.58
C PHE A 169 -9.29 17.01 -8.90
N ASP A 170 -8.01 17.36 -9.02
CA ASP A 170 -7.13 16.94 -10.11
C ASP A 170 -6.86 15.44 -9.97
N ASN A 171 -7.87 14.66 -10.33
CA ASN A 171 -7.88 13.23 -10.19
C ASN A 171 -7.29 12.56 -11.44
N PRO A 172 -6.64 11.40 -11.28
CA PRO A 172 -6.08 10.71 -12.42
C PRO A 172 -7.19 10.28 -13.40
N PRO A 173 -6.95 10.31 -14.72
CA PRO A 173 -7.99 10.06 -15.71
C PRO A 173 -8.69 8.71 -15.56
N TRP A 174 -7.95 7.67 -15.14
CA TRP A 174 -8.48 6.33 -14.91
C TRP A 174 -9.65 6.33 -13.92
N LEU A 175 -9.64 7.23 -12.95
CA LEU A 175 -10.68 7.28 -11.92
C LEU A 175 -12.00 7.79 -12.52
N THR A 176 -11.93 8.79 -13.40
CA THR A 176 -13.10 9.29 -14.13
C THR A 176 -13.66 8.21 -15.05
N ILE A 177 -12.78 7.45 -15.72
CA ILE A 177 -13.16 6.39 -16.65
C ILE A 177 -13.81 5.21 -15.90
N ILE A 178 -13.26 4.75 -14.78
CA ILE A 178 -13.82 3.61 -14.03
C ILE A 178 -15.22 3.92 -13.45
N ASN A 179 -15.54 5.20 -13.26
CA ASN A 179 -16.84 5.66 -12.77
C ASN A 179 -17.81 6.08 -13.91
N PHE A 180 -17.62 5.57 -15.13
CA PHE A 180 -18.38 5.97 -16.32
C PHE A 180 -19.91 5.92 -16.14
N ASP A 181 -20.44 4.97 -15.36
CA ASP A 181 -21.89 4.86 -15.07
C ASP A 181 -22.51 6.13 -14.46
N ASN A 182 -21.68 6.98 -13.84
CA ASN A 182 -22.13 8.19 -13.15
C ASN A 182 -21.65 9.49 -13.84
N GLN A 183 -21.10 9.40 -15.05
CA GLN A 183 -20.48 10.52 -15.76
C GLN A 183 -21.14 10.75 -17.12
N GLU A 184 -21.09 11.99 -17.60
CA GLU A 184 -21.54 12.31 -18.96
C GLU A 184 -20.51 11.84 -19.99
N ASN A 185 -20.98 11.41 -21.18
CA ASN A 185 -20.13 10.83 -22.23
C ASN A 185 -19.00 11.76 -22.70
N ASN A 186 -19.22 13.07 -22.72
CA ASN A 186 -18.19 14.07 -23.04
C ASN A 186 -17.05 14.09 -22.02
N ILE A 187 -17.37 13.99 -20.72
CA ILE A 187 -16.38 13.95 -19.63
C ILE A 187 -15.56 12.67 -19.73
N ILE A 188 -16.23 11.54 -19.99
CA ILE A 188 -15.56 10.23 -20.14
C ILE A 188 -14.59 10.27 -21.33
N ARG A 189 -15.04 10.75 -22.49
CA ARG A 189 -14.18 10.83 -23.69
C ARG A 189 -12.99 11.75 -23.48
N ALA A 190 -13.18 12.91 -22.83
CA ALA A 190 -12.08 13.79 -22.48
C ALA A 190 -11.06 13.11 -21.54
N ALA A 191 -11.53 12.33 -20.57
CA ALA A 191 -10.64 11.56 -19.69
C ALA A 191 -9.89 10.43 -20.43
N ILE A 192 -10.53 9.77 -21.41
CA ILE A 192 -9.86 8.77 -22.25
C ILE A 192 -8.73 9.43 -23.06
N ASP A 193 -8.99 10.56 -23.70
CA ASP A 193 -7.99 11.30 -24.46
C ASP A 193 -6.82 11.74 -23.57
N GLU A 194 -7.13 12.31 -22.40
CA GLU A 194 -6.14 12.71 -21.40
C GLU A 194 -5.28 11.53 -20.91
N MET A 195 -5.89 10.37 -20.68
CA MET A 195 -5.16 9.16 -20.28
C MET A 195 -4.12 8.76 -21.33
N PHE A 196 -4.50 8.73 -22.61
CA PHE A 196 -3.58 8.39 -23.69
C PHE A 196 -2.54 9.48 -23.97
N ASP A 197 -2.86 10.76 -23.75
CA ASP A 197 -1.88 11.85 -23.77
C ASP A 197 -0.84 11.70 -22.66
N LYS A 198 -1.28 11.42 -21.43
CA LYS A 198 -0.38 11.16 -20.31
C LYS A 198 0.52 9.94 -20.56
N PHE A 199 0.03 8.89 -21.24
CA PHE A 199 0.90 7.81 -21.71
C PHE A 199 1.92 8.25 -22.77
N ARG A 200 1.54 9.11 -23.72
CA ARG A 200 2.50 9.62 -24.71
C ARG A 200 3.62 10.43 -24.06
N MET A 201 3.26 11.20 -23.03
CA MET A 201 4.16 12.09 -22.29
C MET A 201 4.97 11.40 -21.17
N LEU A 202 4.81 10.09 -20.95
CA LEU A 202 5.41 9.37 -19.80
C LEU A 202 5.05 9.97 -18.44
N ALA A 203 3.86 10.57 -18.33
CA ALA A 203 3.43 11.32 -17.14
C ALA A 203 2.80 10.44 -16.04
N ILE A 204 2.43 9.19 -16.35
CA ILE A 204 1.86 8.25 -15.37
C ILE A 204 2.99 7.38 -14.83
N THR A 205 3.47 7.68 -13.62
CA THR A 205 4.62 6.99 -13.00
C THR A 205 4.24 6.15 -11.79
N ASP A 206 3.08 6.42 -11.17
CA ASP A 206 2.56 5.61 -10.07
C ASP A 206 2.11 4.24 -10.57
N ILE A 207 2.55 3.17 -9.89
CA ILE A 207 2.29 1.79 -10.33
C ILE A 207 0.79 1.46 -10.29
N GLY A 208 0.07 1.96 -9.30
CA GLY A 208 -1.37 1.76 -9.20
C GLY A 208 -2.12 2.43 -10.34
N ASP A 209 -1.77 3.69 -10.63
CA ASP A 209 -2.35 4.45 -11.74
C ASP A 209 -2.04 3.82 -13.10
N ILE A 210 -0.81 3.32 -13.29
CA ILE A 210 -0.41 2.59 -14.50
C ILE A 210 -1.29 1.37 -14.70
N LEU A 211 -1.43 0.53 -13.67
CA LEU A 211 -2.20 -0.72 -13.75
C LEU A 211 -3.70 -0.45 -13.96
N HIS A 212 -4.29 0.55 -13.28
CA HIS A 212 -5.67 0.96 -13.54
C HIS A 212 -5.85 1.42 -14.98
N SER A 213 -4.97 2.29 -15.46
CA SER A 213 -5.06 2.84 -16.82
C SER A 213 -4.88 1.76 -17.90
N PHE A 214 -3.97 0.81 -17.69
CA PHE A 214 -3.79 -0.33 -18.58
C PHE A 214 -5.02 -1.24 -18.60
N CYS A 215 -5.55 -1.56 -17.44
CA CYS A 215 -6.73 -2.41 -17.31
C CYS A 215 -7.95 -1.79 -18.02
N LEU A 216 -8.17 -0.49 -17.81
CA LEU A 216 -9.24 0.25 -18.47
C LEU A 216 -9.03 0.35 -19.98
N SER A 217 -7.80 0.41 -20.49
CA SER A 217 -7.58 0.41 -21.93
C SER A 217 -8.07 -0.88 -22.61
N TYR A 218 -8.01 -2.04 -21.93
CA TYR A 218 -8.60 -3.28 -22.43
C TYR A 218 -10.13 -3.23 -22.41
N LEU A 219 -10.72 -2.72 -21.34
CA LEU A 219 -12.16 -2.52 -21.25
C LEU A 219 -12.69 -1.61 -22.37
N LEU A 220 -11.98 -0.52 -22.67
CA LEU A 220 -12.33 0.41 -23.74
C LEU A 220 -12.21 -0.25 -25.12
N SER A 221 -11.22 -1.12 -25.32
CA SER A 221 -11.03 -1.89 -26.55
C SER A 221 -12.15 -2.92 -26.74
N GLU A 222 -12.48 -3.67 -25.67
CA GLU A 222 -13.55 -4.67 -25.67
C GLU A 222 -14.91 -4.07 -26.06
N ASN A 223 -15.20 -2.86 -25.58
CA ASN A 223 -16.46 -2.15 -25.85
C ASN A 223 -16.41 -1.30 -27.14
N GLY A 224 -15.30 -1.30 -27.88
CA GLY A 224 -15.15 -0.59 -29.15
C GLY A 224 -15.02 0.94 -29.03
N GLU A 225 -14.79 1.47 -27.82
CA GLU A 225 -14.54 2.91 -27.60
C GLU A 225 -13.15 3.32 -28.15
N ILE A 226 -12.19 2.40 -28.19
CA ILE A 226 -10.90 2.61 -28.86
C ILE A 226 -10.67 1.59 -29.98
N ARG A 227 -9.99 2.02 -31.05
CA ARG A 227 -9.63 1.18 -32.19
C ARG A 227 -8.24 0.57 -32.01
N LYS A 228 -8.05 -0.17 -30.93
CA LYS A 228 -6.85 -0.97 -30.67
C LYS A 228 -7.26 -2.38 -30.31
N ASN A 229 -6.56 -3.38 -30.82
CA ASN A 229 -6.76 -4.77 -30.37
C ASN A 229 -5.90 -5.09 -29.13
N TYR A 230 -6.11 -6.26 -28.52
CA TYR A 230 -5.43 -6.64 -27.27
C TYR A 230 -3.92 -6.82 -27.44
N ASP A 231 -3.46 -7.34 -28.59
CA ASP A 231 -2.03 -7.53 -28.86
C ASP A 231 -1.32 -6.17 -29.01
N GLU A 232 -1.94 -5.23 -29.73
CA GLU A 232 -1.45 -3.85 -29.88
C GLU A 232 -1.38 -3.12 -28.53
N LEU A 233 -2.36 -3.34 -27.66
CA LEU A 233 -2.35 -2.78 -26.31
C LEU A 233 -1.21 -3.38 -25.47
N LEU A 234 -1.02 -4.69 -25.51
CA LEU A 234 0.05 -5.36 -24.77
C LEU A 234 1.43 -4.85 -25.19
N GLU A 235 1.68 -4.75 -26.50
CA GLU A 235 2.94 -4.24 -27.03
C GLU A 235 3.17 -2.78 -26.61
N PHE A 236 2.15 -1.94 -26.75
CA PHE A 236 2.19 -0.54 -26.32
C PHE A 236 2.51 -0.40 -24.83
N GLN A 237 1.90 -1.22 -23.98
CA GLN A 237 2.06 -1.17 -22.53
C GLN A 237 3.43 -1.67 -22.08
N LYS A 238 3.96 -2.74 -22.70
CA LYS A 238 5.34 -3.20 -22.46
C LYS A 238 6.35 -2.12 -22.84
N ASN A 239 6.21 -1.53 -24.03
CA ASN A 239 7.05 -0.43 -24.49
C ASN A 239 6.96 0.79 -23.53
N TYR A 240 5.77 1.13 -23.04
CA TYR A 240 5.61 2.20 -22.05
C TYR A 240 6.41 1.92 -20.76
N ILE A 241 6.33 0.70 -20.22
CA ILE A 241 7.11 0.29 -19.04
C ILE A 241 8.62 0.37 -19.33
N ASP A 242 9.05 -0.12 -20.49
CA ASP A 242 10.47 -0.12 -20.88
C ASP A 242 11.00 1.30 -21.03
N ARG A 243 10.22 2.21 -21.63
CA ARG A 243 10.58 3.64 -21.72
C ARG A 243 10.66 4.31 -20.34
N LEU A 244 9.75 3.98 -19.42
CA LEU A 244 9.85 4.47 -18.04
C LEU A 244 11.13 3.97 -17.36
N LEU A 245 11.51 2.71 -17.59
CA LEU A 245 12.73 2.12 -17.07
C LEU A 245 13.99 2.76 -17.66
N GLU A 246 14.01 3.02 -18.97
CA GLU A 246 15.14 3.65 -19.67
C GLU A 246 15.37 5.09 -19.20
N ASN A 247 14.29 5.84 -18.94
CA ASN A 247 14.34 7.23 -18.47
C ASN A 247 14.45 7.36 -16.93
N ASP A 248 14.68 6.24 -16.22
CA ASP A 248 14.75 6.17 -14.74
C ASP A 248 13.51 6.76 -14.02
N LEU A 249 12.36 6.76 -14.68
CA LEU A 249 11.06 7.22 -14.17
C LEU A 249 10.25 6.08 -13.50
N LEU A 250 10.58 4.82 -13.80
CA LEU A 250 9.89 3.67 -13.23
C LEU A 250 10.23 3.51 -11.74
N LEU A 251 9.20 3.53 -10.88
CA LEU A 251 9.38 3.31 -9.44
C LEU A 251 9.92 1.89 -9.16
N PRO A 252 11.09 1.77 -8.52
CA PRO A 252 11.68 0.46 -8.22
C PRO A 252 10.81 -0.32 -7.25
N GLU A 253 11.06 -1.63 -7.17
CA GLU A 253 10.53 -2.44 -6.08
C GLU A 253 11.05 -1.91 -4.73
N PRO A 254 10.21 -1.83 -3.67
CA PRO A 254 10.66 -1.36 -2.37
C PRO A 254 11.80 -2.23 -1.82
N LEU A 255 12.73 -1.59 -1.09
CA LEU A 255 13.91 -2.25 -0.51
C LEU A 255 13.50 -3.23 0.58
N THR A 256 12.53 -2.84 1.40
CA THR A 256 11.91 -3.64 2.43
C THR A 256 10.52 -4.07 1.96
N PRO A 257 10.22 -5.38 1.89
CA PRO A 257 8.87 -5.84 1.60
C PRO A 257 7.95 -5.44 2.76
N GLU A 258 7.11 -4.43 2.56
CA GLU A 258 6.03 -4.15 3.51
C GLU A 258 5.05 -5.33 3.49
N PRO A 259 4.42 -5.64 4.66
CA PRO A 259 3.25 -6.51 4.67
C PRO A 259 2.26 -6.01 3.61
N PHE A 260 1.74 -6.91 2.77
CA PHE A 260 0.78 -6.57 1.71
C PHE A 260 1.35 -5.75 0.54
N SER A 261 2.68 -5.58 0.41
CA SER A 261 3.29 -4.93 -0.77
C SER A 261 2.96 -5.58 -2.12
N HIS A 262 2.54 -6.85 -2.11
CA HIS A 262 2.05 -7.57 -3.30
C HIS A 262 0.60 -7.22 -3.67
N ASP A 263 -0.17 -6.60 -2.76
CA ASP A 263 -1.55 -6.19 -3.00
C ASP A 263 -1.64 -5.16 -4.13
N ILE A 264 -0.57 -4.40 -4.37
CA ILE A 264 -0.53 -3.39 -5.46
C ILE A 264 -0.81 -4.00 -6.84
N TYR A 265 -0.56 -5.29 -7.03
CA TYR A 265 -0.83 -5.99 -8.30
C TYR A 265 -2.27 -6.54 -8.39
N GLN A 266 -3.04 -6.46 -7.30
CA GLN A 266 -4.44 -6.85 -7.24
C GLN A 266 -5.37 -5.64 -7.13
N ARG A 267 -4.94 -4.61 -6.40
CA ARG A 267 -5.71 -3.40 -6.10
C ARG A 267 -4.79 -2.23 -5.81
N SER A 268 -5.27 -1.01 -6.07
CA SER A 268 -4.60 0.21 -5.63
C SER A 268 -5.63 1.33 -5.45
N HIS A 269 -5.32 2.30 -4.59
CA HIS A 269 -6.20 3.42 -4.28
C HIS A 269 -7.63 2.99 -3.89
N SER A 270 -7.76 1.89 -3.15
CA SER A 270 -9.04 1.29 -2.74
C SER A 270 -9.92 0.76 -3.89
N HIS A 271 -9.35 0.61 -5.09
CA HIS A 271 -10.03 0.07 -6.26
C HIS A 271 -9.33 -1.20 -6.73
N THR A 272 -10.11 -2.25 -6.99
CA THR A 272 -9.64 -3.45 -7.69
C THR A 272 -9.49 -3.14 -9.17
N TYR A 273 -8.50 -3.74 -9.84
CA TYR A 273 -8.37 -3.61 -11.29
C TYR A 273 -9.54 -4.28 -12.01
N TRP A 274 -10.09 -3.61 -13.02
CA TRP A 274 -11.24 -4.10 -13.78
C TRP A 274 -10.82 -5.19 -14.78
N VAL A 275 -10.73 -6.45 -14.35
CA VAL A 275 -10.25 -7.55 -15.19
C VAL A 275 -11.40 -8.46 -15.63
N ASN A 276 -11.70 -8.50 -16.93
CA ASN A 276 -12.61 -9.47 -17.53
C ASN A 276 -11.86 -10.70 -18.05
N GLU A 277 -12.57 -11.82 -18.20
CA GLU A 277 -11.96 -13.11 -18.61
C GLU A 277 -11.35 -13.04 -20.03
N SER A 278 -11.86 -12.17 -20.90
CA SER A 278 -11.43 -11.99 -22.29
C SER A 278 -9.99 -11.48 -22.45
N TYR A 279 -9.49 -10.65 -21.52
CA TYR A 279 -8.15 -10.06 -21.56
C TYR A 279 -7.31 -10.33 -20.31
N LYS A 280 -7.77 -11.21 -19.42
CA LYS A 280 -7.09 -11.58 -18.17
C LYS A 280 -5.67 -12.11 -18.37
N SER A 281 -5.44 -12.90 -19.44
CA SER A 281 -4.10 -13.39 -19.78
C SER A 281 -3.15 -12.25 -20.12
N TYR A 282 -3.59 -11.30 -20.94
CA TYR A 282 -2.84 -10.10 -21.30
C TYR A 282 -2.48 -9.26 -20.07
N PHE A 283 -3.45 -9.07 -19.16
CA PHE A 283 -3.22 -8.31 -17.93
C PHE A 283 -2.18 -8.99 -17.02
N ARG A 284 -2.22 -10.32 -16.90
CA ARG A 284 -1.20 -11.09 -16.17
C ARG A 284 0.19 -10.90 -16.78
N ASP A 285 0.31 -10.96 -18.10
CA ASP A 285 1.59 -10.81 -18.80
C ASP A 285 2.21 -9.42 -18.56
N ILE A 286 1.39 -8.37 -18.44
CA ILE A 286 1.86 -7.03 -18.07
C ILE A 286 2.32 -6.98 -16.62
N ILE A 287 1.60 -7.61 -15.70
CA ILE A 287 1.99 -7.68 -14.29
C ILE A 287 3.35 -8.38 -14.16
N GLU A 288 3.57 -9.47 -14.88
CA GLU A 288 4.88 -10.14 -14.89
C GLU A 288 5.97 -9.23 -15.45
N HIS A 289 5.69 -8.49 -16.52
CA HIS A 289 6.63 -7.54 -17.12
C HIS A 289 6.96 -6.37 -16.20
N ILE A 290 5.97 -5.78 -15.52
CA ILE A 290 6.19 -4.66 -14.59
C ILE A 290 6.98 -5.14 -13.37
N ILE A 291 6.70 -6.33 -12.82
CA ILE A 291 7.47 -6.91 -11.71
C ILE A 291 8.94 -7.06 -12.12
N LYS A 292 9.20 -7.64 -13.30
CA LYS A 292 10.56 -7.80 -13.81
C LYS A 292 11.26 -6.45 -14.00
N SER A 293 10.59 -5.49 -14.63
CA SER A 293 11.15 -4.16 -14.92
C SER A 293 11.44 -3.37 -13.64
N ARG A 294 10.59 -3.47 -12.61
CA ARG A 294 10.83 -2.84 -11.31
C ARG A 294 12.03 -3.45 -10.57
N LYS A 295 12.30 -4.75 -10.73
CA LYS A 295 13.53 -5.39 -10.21
C LYS A 295 14.77 -4.84 -10.91
N ILE A 296 14.72 -4.63 -12.22
CA ILE A 296 15.81 -4.01 -12.98
C ILE A 296 16.01 -2.55 -12.55
N ALA A 297 14.94 -1.77 -12.39
CA ALA A 297 15.00 -0.40 -11.87
C ALA A 297 15.66 -0.35 -10.48
N LYS A 298 15.36 -1.34 -9.61
CA LYS A 298 16.00 -1.47 -8.30
C LYS A 298 17.50 -1.76 -8.43
N GLN A 299 17.89 -2.68 -9.31
CA GLN A 299 19.30 -3.03 -9.58
C GLN A 299 20.11 -1.86 -10.16
N LYS A 300 19.52 -1.04 -11.03
CA LYS A 300 20.16 0.18 -11.54
C LYS A 300 20.59 1.15 -10.43
N LYS A 301 19.92 1.12 -9.27
CA LYS A 301 20.26 1.96 -8.11
C LYS A 301 21.34 1.34 -7.21
N TYR A 302 21.78 0.10 -7.46
CA TYR A 302 22.79 -0.56 -6.62
C TYR A 302 24.12 0.20 -6.54
N PRO A 303 24.65 0.80 -7.63
CA PRO A 303 25.86 1.62 -7.53
C PRO A 303 25.73 2.82 -6.59
N LEU A 304 24.53 3.40 -6.47
CA LEU A 304 24.27 4.50 -5.53
C LEU A 304 24.28 3.99 -4.08
N TYR A 305 23.61 2.88 -3.82
CA TYR A 305 23.57 2.25 -2.50
C TYR A 305 24.97 1.74 -2.06
N ALA A 306 25.76 1.22 -3.01
CA ALA A 306 27.14 0.83 -2.76
C ALA A 306 28.02 2.00 -2.29
N LYS A 307 27.87 3.19 -2.92
CA LYS A 307 28.56 4.40 -2.47
C LYS A 307 28.17 4.80 -1.05
N GLU A 308 26.87 4.76 -0.73
CA GLU A 308 26.39 5.05 0.62
C GLU A 308 26.99 4.09 1.67
N ILE A 309 27.16 2.81 1.32
CA ILE A 309 27.78 1.81 2.20
C ILE A 309 29.26 2.13 2.45
N ILE A 310 30.01 2.51 1.41
CA ILE A 310 31.42 2.89 1.55
C ILE A 310 31.56 4.20 2.35
N GLU A 311 30.75 5.20 2.06
CA GLU A 311 30.73 6.45 2.84
C GLU A 311 30.42 6.19 4.32
N ALA A 312 29.50 5.27 4.62
CA ALA A 312 29.20 4.85 5.98
C ALA A 312 30.37 4.10 6.63
N LEU A 313 31.11 3.29 5.88
CA LEU A 313 32.31 2.61 6.36
C LEU A 313 33.40 3.61 6.80
N ASP A 314 33.60 4.67 6.03
CA ASP A 314 34.62 5.70 6.29
C ASP A 314 34.27 6.64 7.44
N THR A 315 32.98 6.98 7.58
CA THR A 315 32.53 8.04 8.49
C THR A 315 31.99 7.51 9.82
N ASN A 316 31.18 6.44 9.79
CA ASN A 316 30.47 5.95 10.97
C ASN A 316 30.10 4.45 10.87
N LEU A 317 30.88 3.62 11.57
CA LEU A 317 30.69 2.17 11.63
C LEU A 317 29.34 1.72 12.20
N ASP A 318 28.72 2.50 13.08
CA ASP A 318 27.38 2.18 13.58
C ASP A 318 26.32 2.38 12.48
N ASN A 319 26.52 3.37 11.61
CA ASN A 319 25.68 3.54 10.43
C ASN A 319 25.90 2.41 9.42
N PHE A 320 27.16 2.04 9.16
CA PHE A 320 27.50 0.89 8.31
C PHE A 320 26.83 -0.40 8.82
N LYS A 321 26.90 -0.66 10.13
CA LYS A 321 26.18 -1.76 10.78
C LYS A 321 24.67 -1.66 10.55
N LYS A 322 24.08 -0.49 10.79
CA LYS A 322 22.64 -0.27 10.63
C LYS A 322 22.18 -0.53 9.19
N LEU A 323 22.95 -0.12 8.18
CA LEU A 323 22.61 -0.34 6.78
C LEU A 323 22.61 -1.83 6.41
N LEU A 324 23.62 -2.59 6.85
CA LEU A 324 23.81 -3.97 6.41
C LEU A 324 23.06 -5.02 7.23
N ILE A 325 22.92 -4.83 8.54
CA ILE A 325 22.30 -5.81 9.43
C ILE A 325 21.15 -5.22 10.25
N GLY A 326 21.12 -3.90 10.46
CA GLY A 326 20.09 -3.22 11.23
C GLY A 326 20.39 -3.11 12.73
N THR A 327 19.32 -2.96 13.50
CA THR A 327 19.33 -2.88 14.96
C THR A 327 18.57 -4.07 15.56
N HIS A 328 18.46 -4.13 16.88
CA HIS A 328 17.68 -5.19 17.55
C HIS A 328 16.18 -5.15 17.22
N THR A 329 15.67 -3.99 16.79
CA THR A 329 14.24 -3.76 16.54
C THR A 329 13.89 -3.65 15.06
N GLU A 330 14.87 -3.33 14.19
CA GLU A 330 14.65 -3.04 12.77
C GLU A 330 15.71 -3.74 11.93
N ALA A 331 15.28 -4.41 10.85
CA ALA A 331 16.20 -4.98 9.87
C ALA A 331 16.97 -3.86 9.14
N GLY A 332 18.20 -4.17 8.71
CA GLY A 332 19.01 -3.23 7.94
C GLY A 332 18.41 -2.94 6.58
N LEU A 333 18.55 -1.69 6.10
CA LEU A 333 17.99 -1.24 4.83
C LEU A 333 18.42 -2.13 3.65
N TYR A 334 19.66 -2.64 3.70
CA TYR A 334 20.27 -3.47 2.66
C TYR A 334 20.51 -4.92 3.12
N SER A 335 19.85 -5.37 4.19
CA SER A 335 20.12 -6.70 4.77
C SER A 335 19.75 -7.86 3.85
N ASN A 336 18.74 -7.66 2.99
CA ASN A 336 18.17 -8.68 2.12
C ASN A 336 18.46 -8.44 0.63
N LEU A 337 19.48 -7.63 0.32
CA LEU A 337 19.84 -7.26 -1.04
C LEU A 337 21.30 -7.63 -1.31
N ASP A 338 21.57 -8.25 -2.46
CA ASP A 338 22.91 -8.56 -2.97
C ASP A 338 23.71 -7.30 -3.38
N ILE A 339 23.77 -6.31 -2.49
CA ILE A 339 24.36 -4.98 -2.74
C ILE A 339 25.88 -5.02 -2.78
N MET A 340 26.52 -5.92 -2.03
CA MET A 340 27.97 -5.96 -1.87
C MET A 340 28.66 -6.28 -3.21
N ASN A 341 28.00 -7.02 -4.10
CA ASN A 341 28.48 -7.27 -5.46
C ASN A 341 28.69 -6.01 -6.31
N ALA A 342 28.04 -4.90 -5.98
CA ALA A 342 28.22 -3.63 -6.66
C ALA A 342 29.47 -2.87 -6.16
N ILE A 343 30.12 -3.35 -5.10
CA ILE A 343 31.35 -2.80 -4.53
C ILE A 343 32.52 -3.63 -5.02
N ASP A 344 33.58 -2.99 -5.51
CA ASP A 344 34.80 -3.70 -5.86
C ASP A 344 35.48 -4.28 -4.60
N PRO A 345 35.85 -5.58 -4.58
CA PRO A 345 36.47 -6.20 -3.40
C PRO A 345 37.78 -5.56 -2.96
N ASP A 346 38.60 -5.06 -3.89
CA ASP A 346 39.89 -4.44 -3.58
C ASP A 346 39.65 -3.06 -2.96
N ASP A 347 38.75 -2.27 -3.56
CA ASP A 347 38.34 -0.96 -3.04
C ASP A 347 37.79 -1.08 -1.61
N PHE A 348 36.91 -2.06 -1.36
CA PHE A 348 36.38 -2.32 -0.02
C PHE A 348 37.47 -2.62 1.02
N ILE A 349 38.49 -3.39 0.65
CA ILE A 349 39.60 -3.73 1.56
C ILE A 349 40.46 -2.51 1.85
N ILE A 350 40.72 -1.67 0.85
CA ILE A 350 41.48 -0.42 1.04
C ILE A 350 40.76 0.45 2.07
N HIS A 351 39.46 0.68 1.89
CA HIS A 351 38.65 1.44 2.83
C HIS A 351 38.66 0.80 4.24
N TRP A 352 38.51 -0.52 4.32
CA TRP A 352 38.53 -1.24 5.60
C TRP A 352 39.89 -1.11 6.33
N LEU A 353 41.00 -1.40 5.65
CA LEU A 353 42.33 -1.40 6.29
C LEU A 353 42.89 0.01 6.56
N THR A 354 42.32 1.04 5.92
CA THR A 354 42.64 2.45 6.23
C THR A 354 42.03 2.92 7.55
N LEU A 355 41.00 2.23 8.06
CA LEU A 355 40.43 2.53 9.37
C LEU A 355 41.45 2.30 10.50
N PRO A 356 41.29 2.98 11.65
CA PRO A 356 42.04 2.63 12.86
C PRO A 356 41.87 1.15 13.24
N VAL A 357 42.97 0.50 13.65
CA VAL A 357 43.05 -0.95 13.92
C VAL A 357 41.97 -1.45 14.90
N GLU A 358 41.56 -0.61 15.86
CA GLU A 358 40.48 -0.91 16.82
C GLU A 358 39.11 -1.16 16.18
N PHE A 359 38.90 -0.70 14.95
CA PHE A 359 37.67 -0.87 14.20
C PHE A 359 37.68 -2.05 13.25
N TRP A 360 38.85 -2.59 12.90
CA TRP A 360 38.96 -3.69 11.93
C TRP A 360 38.12 -4.91 12.32
N GLY A 361 38.18 -5.30 13.59
CA GLY A 361 37.39 -6.43 14.12
C GLY A 361 35.89 -6.17 14.13
N LYS A 362 35.44 -4.91 14.21
CA LYS A 362 34.01 -4.58 14.14
C LYS A 362 33.47 -4.82 12.74
N VAL A 363 34.20 -4.42 11.70
CA VAL A 363 33.81 -4.66 10.30
C VAL A 363 33.73 -6.17 10.02
N GLN A 364 34.72 -6.95 10.47
CA GLN A 364 34.68 -8.42 10.38
C GLN A 364 33.43 -8.99 11.06
N SER A 365 33.11 -8.52 12.26
CA SER A 365 31.93 -8.98 13.00
C SER A 365 30.62 -8.67 12.26
N ILE A 366 30.52 -7.50 11.62
CA ILE A 366 29.36 -7.10 10.81
C ILE A 366 29.21 -8.00 9.58
N LEU A 367 30.32 -8.27 8.86
CA LEU A 367 30.30 -9.19 7.71
C LEU A 367 29.89 -10.60 8.14
N ASN A 368 30.46 -11.12 9.23
CA ASN A 368 30.05 -12.41 9.76
C ASN A 368 28.55 -12.42 10.11
N ALA A 369 28.04 -11.38 10.77
CA ALA A 369 26.63 -11.27 11.13
C ALA A 369 25.70 -11.23 9.90
N ARG A 370 26.07 -10.48 8.85
CA ARG A 370 25.29 -10.36 7.60
C ARG A 370 25.05 -11.71 6.94
N TYR A 371 26.07 -12.55 6.88
CA TYR A 371 26.01 -13.82 6.17
C TYR A 371 25.57 -15.01 7.05
N THR A 372 25.38 -14.80 8.35
CA THR A 372 24.84 -15.82 9.27
C THR A 372 23.30 -15.73 9.36
N GLY A 373 22.60 -16.86 9.19
CA GLY A 373 21.13 -16.96 9.38
C GLY A 373 20.31 -16.98 8.08
N VAL A 374 19.20 -16.23 8.06
CA VAL A 374 18.18 -16.20 6.97
C VAL A 374 18.75 -15.70 5.62
N ALA A 375 19.90 -15.04 5.66
CA ALA A 375 20.62 -14.50 4.51
C ALA A 375 21.08 -15.56 3.48
N ARG A 376 21.16 -16.84 3.87
CA ARG A 376 21.70 -17.93 3.02
C ARG A 376 20.96 -18.14 1.70
N ASN A 377 19.64 -17.94 1.69
CA ASN A 377 18.83 -18.13 0.47
C ASN A 377 18.67 -16.84 -0.34
N VAL A 378 18.95 -15.67 0.26
CA VAL A 378 18.69 -14.36 -0.33
C VAL A 378 19.95 -13.74 -0.89
N LEU A 379 21.11 -13.94 -0.25
CA LEU A 379 22.39 -13.31 -0.60
C LEU A 379 23.30 -14.21 -1.47
N VAL A 380 22.71 -15.04 -2.32
CA VAL A 380 23.46 -16.10 -3.05
C VAL A 380 24.50 -15.49 -3.99
N ASN A 381 24.20 -14.31 -4.55
CA ASN A 381 25.09 -13.69 -5.52
C ASN A 381 26.33 -13.08 -4.83
N GLU A 382 26.26 -12.71 -3.55
CA GLU A 382 27.40 -12.12 -2.80
C GLU A 382 28.50 -13.13 -2.43
N LYS A 383 28.26 -14.44 -2.64
CA LYS A 383 29.23 -15.48 -2.31
C LYS A 383 30.57 -15.32 -3.03
N GLN A 384 30.53 -15.00 -4.32
CA GLN A 384 31.76 -14.78 -5.10
C GLN A 384 32.50 -13.52 -4.64
N TRP A 385 31.78 -12.47 -4.28
CA TRP A 385 32.35 -11.25 -3.72
C TRP A 385 33.07 -11.51 -2.40
N LEU A 386 32.44 -12.22 -1.46
CA LEU A 386 33.04 -12.54 -0.17
C LEU A 386 34.30 -13.42 -0.30
N GLN A 387 34.30 -14.35 -1.26
CA GLN A 387 35.47 -15.17 -1.59
C GLN A 387 36.63 -14.31 -2.07
N LYS A 388 36.38 -13.35 -2.97
CA LYS A 388 37.40 -12.40 -3.43
C LYS A 388 37.93 -11.55 -2.29
N VAL A 389 37.06 -10.96 -1.46
CA VAL A 389 37.48 -10.19 -0.28
C VAL A 389 38.38 -11.01 0.64
N THR A 390 38.04 -12.28 0.87
CA THR A 390 38.87 -13.17 1.69
C THR A 390 40.24 -13.44 1.07
N LEU A 391 40.28 -13.74 -0.22
CA LEU A 391 41.54 -13.98 -0.93
C LEU A 391 42.42 -12.73 -0.90
N ASN A 392 41.84 -11.56 -1.16
CA ASN A 392 42.55 -10.29 -1.22
C ASN A 392 43.09 -9.89 0.16
N LEU A 393 42.34 -10.12 1.26
CA LEU A 393 42.86 -9.96 2.63
C LEU A 393 44.06 -10.88 2.92
N LEU A 394 44.01 -12.13 2.46
CA LEU A 394 45.12 -13.07 2.64
C LEU A 394 46.34 -12.70 1.81
N PHE A 395 46.15 -12.12 0.62
CA PHE A 395 47.25 -11.58 -0.19
C PHE A 395 47.86 -10.36 0.49
N GLU A 396 47.04 -9.42 0.96
CA GLU A 396 47.50 -8.23 1.66
C GLU A 396 48.27 -8.59 2.93
N ALA A 397 47.78 -9.55 3.72
CA ALA A 397 48.47 -10.01 4.90
C ALA A 397 49.90 -10.53 4.63
N ARG A 398 50.14 -11.11 3.43
CA ARG A 398 51.47 -11.61 3.04
C ARG A 398 52.46 -10.50 2.70
N LEU A 399 51.98 -9.28 2.45
CA LEU A 399 52.84 -8.10 2.24
C LEU A 399 53.40 -7.55 3.55
N HIS A 400 52.85 -7.97 4.69
CA HIS A 400 53.28 -7.56 6.02
C HIS A 400 54.04 -8.68 6.75
N GLU A 401 54.80 -8.30 7.77
CA GLU A 401 55.55 -9.22 8.62
C GLU A 401 55.11 -9.11 10.10
N GLY A 402 55.40 -10.16 10.88
CA GLY A 402 55.18 -10.16 12.32
C GLY A 402 53.70 -10.02 12.75
N LEU A 403 53.46 -9.14 13.72
CA LEU A 403 52.14 -8.98 14.34
C LEU A 403 51.09 -8.36 13.41
N ASP A 404 51.51 -7.53 12.44
CA ASP A 404 50.57 -6.87 11.52
C ASP A 404 50.00 -7.86 10.50
N ARG A 405 50.83 -8.79 10.00
CA ARG A 405 50.34 -9.93 9.23
C ARG A 405 49.30 -10.75 9.99
N ILE A 406 49.60 -11.11 11.24
CA ILE A 406 48.68 -11.90 12.08
C ILE A 406 47.36 -11.15 12.32
N ARG A 407 47.42 -9.82 12.48
CA ARG A 407 46.22 -8.98 12.64
C ARG A 407 45.33 -9.07 11.40
N ILE A 408 45.89 -8.93 10.20
CA ILE A 408 45.12 -8.97 8.94
C ILE A 408 44.59 -10.38 8.68
N GLU A 409 45.39 -11.43 8.88
CA GLU A 409 44.95 -12.84 8.72
C GLU A 409 43.74 -13.18 9.62
N ARG A 410 43.64 -12.56 10.80
CA ARG A 410 42.52 -12.75 11.73
C ARG A 410 41.23 -12.08 11.27
N LEU A 411 41.26 -11.11 10.35
CA LEU A 411 40.07 -10.41 9.85
C LEU A 411 39.25 -11.24 8.87
N VAL A 412 39.80 -12.35 8.36
CA VAL A 412 39.10 -13.21 7.41
C VAL A 412 37.76 -13.69 8.00
N PRO A 413 36.63 -13.45 7.30
CA PRO A 413 35.30 -13.80 7.81
C PRO A 413 34.97 -15.28 7.58
N TYR A 414 35.69 -16.17 8.26
CA TYR A 414 35.55 -17.64 8.11
C TYR A 414 34.13 -18.15 8.43
N HIS A 415 33.42 -17.49 9.34
CA HIS A 415 32.04 -17.87 9.67
C HIS A 415 31.10 -17.58 8.51
N ALA A 416 31.20 -16.39 7.91
CA ALA A 416 30.43 -16.03 6.72
C ALA A 416 30.66 -17.01 5.55
N LEU A 417 31.92 -17.39 5.29
CA LEU A 417 32.25 -18.34 4.22
C LEU A 417 31.66 -19.74 4.43
N LYS A 418 31.52 -20.19 5.68
CA LYS A 418 30.89 -21.48 5.99
C LYS A 418 29.36 -21.42 5.87
N SER A 419 28.79 -20.23 6.02
CA SER A 419 27.34 -20.03 6.04
C SER A 419 26.72 -19.86 4.65
N LEU A 420 27.48 -19.42 3.64
CA LEU A 420 27.04 -19.19 2.24
C LEU A 420 27.18 -20.40 1.31
#